data_AF-A0A661A934-F1
#
_entry.id   AF-A0A661A934-F1
#
_cell.length_a   1.000
_cell.length_b   1.000
_cell.length_c   1.000
_cell.angle_alpha   90.00
_cell.angle_beta   90.00
_cell.angle_gamma   90.00
#
_symmetry.space_group_name_H-M   'P 1'
#
loop_
_entity.id
_entity.type
_entity.pdbx_description
1 polymer ?
#
loop_
_entity_poly.entity_id
_entity_poly.type
_entity_poly.pdbx_seq_one_letter_code
_entity_poly.pdbx_strand_id
1 'polypeptide(L)' 'IAITTSGKSPNVIRAIETAKEMGIYTIGLLGKGGGKAKELVDLAIVVPSDDTARIQESHITIGHIIAEIIEEDEV' A
#
# COMPACT_ATOMS: atom_id res chain seq x y z
N ILE A 1 5.95 3.97 -0.06
CA ILE A 1 4.74 3.12 -0.26
C ILE A 1 5.03 1.72 0.28
N ALA A 2 4.14 1.15 1.08
CA ALA A 2 4.20 -0.22 1.56
C ALA A 2 3.28 -1.11 0.72
N ILE A 3 3.81 -2.21 0.17
CA ILE A 3 3.04 -3.13 -0.68
C ILE A 3 2.98 -4.51 -0.02
N THR A 4 1.78 -4.97 0.30
CA THR A 4 1.58 -6.33 0.84
C THR A 4 0.15 -6.81 0.64
N THR A 5 -0.04 -7.96 0.03
CA THR A 5 -1.39 -8.49 -0.27
C THR A 5 -2.17 -8.93 0.97
N SER A 6 -1.50 -9.20 2.08
CA SER A 6 -2.13 -9.66 3.34
C SER A 6 -2.13 -8.62 4.45
N GLY A 7 -1.31 -7.57 4.33
CA GLY A 7 -1.11 -6.61 5.43
C GLY A 7 -0.42 -7.18 6.67
N LYS A 8 0.21 -8.36 6.57
CA LYS A 8 0.80 -9.09 7.71
C LYS A 8 2.30 -9.34 7.60
N SER A 9 2.93 -8.95 6.48
CA SER A 9 4.34 -9.26 6.23
C SER A 9 5.25 -8.58 7.27
N PRO A 10 6.00 -9.32 8.11
CA PRO A 10 6.71 -8.72 9.24
C PRO A 10 7.76 -7.69 8.85
N ASN A 11 8.42 -7.85 7.69
CA ASN A 11 9.38 -6.88 7.18
C ASN A 11 8.71 -5.57 6.74
N VAL A 12 7.55 -5.64 6.08
CA VAL A 12 6.78 -4.47 5.66
C VAL A 12 6.25 -3.73 6.89
N ILE A 13 5.78 -4.45 7.90
CA ILE A 13 5.34 -3.87 9.18
C ILE A 13 6.48 -3.08 9.84
N ARG A 14 7.67 -3.68 9.95
CA ARG A 14 8.84 -2.98 10.50
C ARG A 14 9.22 -1.75 9.68
N ALA A 15 9.13 -1.82 8.35
CA ALA A 15 9.40 -0.68 7.48
C ALA A 15 8.41 0.47 7.70
N ILE A 16 7.12 0.18 7.88
CA ILE A 16 6.10 1.18 8.21
C ILE A 16 6.38 1.81 9.58
N GLU A 17 6.71 0.98 10.59
CA GLU A 17 7.05 1.45 11.95
C GLU A 17 8.29 2.37 11.91
N THR A 18 9.35 2.01 11.19
CA THR A 18 10.53 2.88 11.00
C THR A 18 10.20 4.16 10.24
N ALA A 19 9.39 4.10 9.17
CA ALA A 19 8.97 5.30 8.44
C ALA A 19 8.20 6.27 9.35
N LYS A 20 7.34 5.73 10.23
CA LYS A 20 6.61 6.51 11.23
C LYS A 20 7.52 7.19 12.24
N GLU A 21 8.54 6.49 12.75
CA GLU A 21 9.57 7.06 13.63
C GLU A 21 10.34 8.21 12.95
N MET A 22 10.51 8.14 11.63
CA MET A 22 11.15 9.18 10.82
C MET A 22 10.21 10.33 10.41
N GLY A 23 8.93 10.28 10.77
CA GLY A 23 7.93 11.27 10.33
C GLY A 23 7.61 11.23 8.83
N ILE A 24 7.84 10.10 8.17
CA ILE A 24 7.55 9.90 6.75
C ILE A 24 6.09 9.46 6.58
N TYR A 25 5.35 10.14 5.71
CA TYR A 25 3.99 9.76 5.36
C TYR A 25 3.96 8.42 4.61
N THR A 26 3.08 7.51 5.04
CA THR A 26 3.00 6.15 4.55
C THR A 26 1.67 5.85 3.86
N ILE A 27 1.77 5.26 2.67
CA ILE A 27 0.63 4.72 1.91
C ILE A 27 0.78 3.21 1.84
N GLY A 28 -0.27 2.47 2.18
CA GLY A 28 -0.33 1.02 2.08
C GLY A 28 -1.18 0.56 0.90
N LEU A 29 -0.59 -0.19 -0.03
CA LEU A 29 -1.30 -0.99 -1.03
C LEU A 29 -1.53 -2.39 -0.47
N LEU A 30 -2.79 -2.67 -0.10
CA LEU A 30 -3.16 -3.81 0.72
C LEU A 30 -4.25 -4.67 0.05
N GLY A 31 -4.54 -5.83 0.63
CA GLY A 31 -5.68 -6.69 0.31
C GLY A 31 -6.06 -7.54 1.53
N LYS A 32 -6.97 -8.51 1.38
CA LYS A 32 -7.39 -9.43 2.47
C LYS A 32 -7.82 -8.71 3.75
N GLY A 33 -8.57 -7.61 3.59
CA GLY A 33 -9.01 -6.75 4.70
C GLY A 33 -7.93 -5.86 5.32
N GLY A 34 -6.69 -5.90 4.83
CA GLY A 34 -5.63 -4.93 5.15
C GLY A 34 -4.69 -5.32 6.30
N GLY A 35 -5.00 -6.37 7.07
CA GLY A 35 -4.13 -6.90 8.12
C GLY A 35 -3.70 -5.86 9.16
N LYS A 36 -2.54 -6.09 9.80
CA LYS A 36 -1.96 -5.14 10.78
C LYS A 36 -1.54 -3.84 10.08
N ALA A 37 -1.08 -3.91 8.84
CA ALA A 37 -0.58 -2.76 8.08
C ALA A 37 -1.63 -1.64 7.93
N LYS A 38 -2.91 -1.99 7.79
CA LYS A 38 -4.00 -1.01 7.65
C LYS A 38 -4.06 0.01 8.78
N GLU A 39 -3.78 -0.41 10.01
CA GLU A 39 -3.83 0.44 11.21
C GLU A 39 -2.51 1.20 11.45
N LEU A 40 -1.45 0.86 10.70
CA LEU A 40 -0.12 1.45 10.87
C LEU A 40 0.20 2.52 9.82
N VAL A 41 -0.38 2.41 8.62
CA VAL A 41 -0.17 3.37 7.55
C VAL A 41 -1.08 4.59 7.70
N ASP A 42 -0.65 5.74 7.17
CA ASP A 42 -1.44 6.98 7.20
C ASP A 42 -2.61 6.93 6.20
N LEU A 43 -2.39 6.28 5.05
CA LEU A 43 -3.42 6.03 4.04
C LEU A 43 -3.42 4.56 3.60
N ALA A 44 -4.56 3.89 3.68
CA ALA A 44 -4.70 2.49 3.28
C ALA A 44 -5.60 2.34 2.06
N ILE A 45 -5.05 1.80 0.97
CA ILE A 45 -5.81 1.35 -0.20
C ILE A 45 -5.94 -0.18 -0.11
N VAL A 46 -7.11 -0.64 0.35
CA VAL A 46 -7.39 -2.06 0.54
C VAL A 46 -8.19 -2.60 -0.64
N VAL A 47 -7.55 -3.43 -1.48
CA VAL A 47 -8.23 -4.10 -2.58
C VAL A 47 -9.29 -5.05 -2.01
N PRO A 48 -10.55 -4.98 -2.46
CA PRO A 48 -11.66 -5.79 -1.94
C PRO A 48 -11.62 -7.21 -2.52
N SER A 49 -10.54 -7.93 -2.25
CA SER A 49 -10.33 -9.30 -2.69
C SER A 49 -9.50 -10.07 -1.66
N ASP A 50 -9.74 -11.38 -1.59
CA ASP A 50 -8.92 -12.33 -0.84
C ASP A 50 -7.96 -13.13 -1.74
N ASP A 51 -8.07 -12.99 -3.07
CA ASP A 51 -7.21 -13.64 -4.05
C ASP A 51 -5.93 -12.83 -4.25
N THR A 52 -4.78 -13.44 -3.93
CA THR A 52 -3.47 -12.80 -4.03
C THR A 52 -3.15 -12.28 -5.43
N ALA A 53 -3.49 -13.01 -6.49
CA ALA A 53 -3.20 -12.62 -7.86
C ALA A 53 -4.04 -11.39 -8.26
N ARG A 54 -5.33 -11.40 -7.93
CA ARG A 54 -6.23 -10.25 -8.18
C ARG A 54 -5.78 -9.00 -7.41
N ILE A 55 -5.29 -9.17 -6.19
CA ILE A 55 -4.73 -8.07 -5.39
C ILE A 55 -3.48 -7.50 -6.06
N GLN A 56 -2.56 -8.36 -6.52
CA GLN A 56 -1.32 -7.91 -7.19
C GLN A 56 -1.60 -7.19 -8.51
N GLU A 57 -2.51 -7.71 -9.33
CA GLU A 57 -2.95 -7.03 -10.55
C GLU A 57 -3.51 -5.64 -10.25
N SER A 58 -4.37 -5.54 -9.23
CA SER A 58 -4.92 -4.26 -8.78
C SER A 58 -3.83 -3.31 -8.28
N HIS A 59 -2.84 -3.81 -7.53
CA HIS A 59 -1.70 -2.99 -7.06
C HIS A 59 -0.89 -2.41 -8.21
N ILE A 60 -0.66 -3.18 -9.28
CA ILE A 60 0.04 -2.70 -10.49
C ILE A 60 -0.80 -1.62 -11.17
N THR A 61 -2.10 -1.85 -11.37
CA THR A 61 -3.01 -0.85 -11.97
C THR A 61 -3.06 0.43 -11.16
N ILE A 62 -3.16 0.34 -9.82
CA ILE A 62 -3.13 1.51 -8.93
C ILE A 62 -1.80 2.26 -9.07
N GLY A 63 -0.68 1.53 -9.16
CA GLY A 63 0.64 2.13 -9.41
C GLY A 63 0.69 2.92 -10.72
N HIS A 64 0.13 2.39 -11.80
CA HIS A 64 0.04 3.10 -13.09
C HIS A 64 -0.85 4.34 -13.01
N ILE A 65 -2.00 4.27 -12.35
CA ILE A 65 -2.90 5.43 -12.16
C ILE A 65 -2.19 6.54 -11.38
N ILE A 66 -1.47 6.19 -10.31
CA ILE A 66 -0.71 7.17 -9.53
C ILE A 66 0.38 7.83 -10.39
N ALA A 67 1.09 7.05 -11.20
CA ALA A 67 2.12 7.59 -12.10
C ALA A 67 1.51 8.54 -13.14
N GLU A 68 0.40 8.16 -13.78
CA GLU A 68 -0.32 8.99 -14.75
C GLU A 68 -0.78 10.32 -14.14
N ILE A 69 -1.39 10.30 -12.94
CA ILE A 69 -1.81 11.52 -12.25
C ILE A 69 -0.61 12.44 -11.94
N ILE A 70 0.50 11.87 -11.48
CA ILE A 70 1.71 12.65 -11.18
C ILE A 70 2.28 13.28 -12.46
N GLU A 71 2.30 12.54 -13.58
CA GLU A 71 2.79 13.04 -14.87
C GLU A 71 1.88 14.14 -15.43
N GLU A 72 0.56 14.04 -15.26
CA GLU A 72 -0.40 15.10 -15.64
C GLU A 72 -0.23 16.38 -14.80
N ASP A 73 0.05 16.23 -13.50
CA ASP A 73 0.25 17.36 -12.56
C ASP A 73 1.58 18.12 -12.80
N GLU A 74 2.53 17.52 -13.54
CA GLU A 74 3.81 18.17 -13.91
C GLU A 74 3.69 19.11 -15.13
N VAL A 75 2.49 19.31 -15.69
CA VAL A 75 2.21 20.16 -16.86
C VAL A 75 1.63 21.53 -16.50
#